data_AF-A0AAW8E502-F1
#
_entry.id   AF-A0AAW8E502-F1
#
_cell.length_a   1.000
_cell.length_b   1.000
_cell.length_c   1.000
_cell.angle_alpha   90.00
_cell.angle_beta   90.00
_cell.angle_gamma   90.00
#
_symmetry.space_group_name_H-M   'P 1'
#
loop_
_entity.id
_entity.type
_entity.pdbx_description
1 polymer ?
#
loop_
_entity_poly.entity_id
_entity_poly.type
_entity_poly.pdbx_seq_one_letter_code
_entity_poly.pdbx_strand_id
1 'polypeptide(L)'
;MMTRTPHPPQAASQPDLCGVQLEHVFVAGIRFDTEVEYLSRSASGARYERLPLRRSKSPRSCALDSVVQCAMVLAQLPRAPWLVRVRRAARLAMGKRDSIDDEAMLRCIAAINQDIAQVTAIGTEALASGDVSCRADQIASVGLEALQSGDLCLLHYESCRSSHWCVVIGVEFERGSNRARALLLLDAGASEPWACAHNVRIELEGTAGRAIHARPGFGLSCRHLTGEACAVRPLQLIVLKRV
;
A
#
# COMPACT_ATOMS: atom_id res chain seq x y z
N MET A 1 23.31 73.32 10.45
CA MET A 1 23.58 72.11 9.64
C MET A 1 23.33 70.89 10.52
N MET A 2 22.19 70.23 10.36
CA MET A 2 21.86 68.99 11.08
C MET A 2 22.13 67.81 10.14
N THR A 3 23.09 66.97 10.50
CA THR A 3 23.45 65.74 9.78
C THR A 3 22.43 64.65 10.10
N ARG A 4 21.61 64.27 9.11
CA ARG A 4 20.73 63.09 9.19
C ARG A 4 21.58 61.82 9.15
N THR A 5 21.52 61.04 10.23
CA THR A 5 22.07 59.69 10.31
C THR A 5 21.23 58.74 9.44
N PRO A 6 21.84 57.94 8.55
CA PRO A 6 21.11 56.98 7.73
C PRO A 6 20.59 55.83 8.58
N HIS A 7 19.31 55.49 8.40
CA HIS A 7 18.72 54.28 8.98
C HIS A 7 19.35 53.02 8.35
N PRO A 8 19.64 51.98 9.15
CA PRO A 8 20.08 50.70 8.61
C PRO A 8 18.97 50.06 7.76
N PRO A 9 19.33 49.36 6.68
CA PRO A 9 18.36 48.65 5.85
C PRO A 9 17.61 47.62 6.69
N GLN A 10 16.27 47.64 6.60
CA GLN A 10 15.41 46.62 7.20
C GLN A 10 15.86 45.25 6.69
N ALA A 11 16.22 44.35 7.60
CA ALA A 11 16.58 42.98 7.29
C ALA A 11 15.42 42.33 6.53
N ALA A 12 15.67 41.90 5.30
CA ALA A 12 14.72 41.12 4.53
C ALA A 12 14.33 39.89 5.37
N SER A 13 13.04 39.76 5.68
CA SER A 13 12.48 38.59 6.34
C SER A 13 12.94 37.35 5.59
N GLN A 14 13.77 36.52 6.24
CA GLN A 14 14.14 35.22 5.69
C GLN A 14 12.84 34.46 5.39
N PRO A 15 12.68 33.89 4.19
CA PRO A 15 11.52 33.05 3.91
C PRO A 15 11.52 31.92 4.95
N ASP A 16 10.39 31.73 5.63
CA ASP A 16 10.19 30.65 6.58
C ASP A 16 10.65 29.34 5.94
N LEU A 17 11.79 28.83 6.39
CA LEU A 17 12.32 27.50 6.04
C LEU A 17 11.51 26.40 6.74
N CYS A 18 10.20 26.58 6.87
CA CYS A 18 9.29 25.51 7.24
C CYS A 18 9.28 24.52 6.07
N GLY A 19 10.18 23.54 6.16
CA GLY A 19 10.22 22.41 5.24
C GLY A 19 8.84 21.77 5.13
N VAL A 20 8.55 21.19 3.97
CA VAL A 20 7.30 20.47 3.72
C VAL A 20 7.13 19.40 4.79
N GLN A 21 6.14 19.56 5.66
CA GLN A 21 5.82 18.57 6.66
C GLN A 21 4.99 17.46 6.00
N LEU A 22 5.42 16.21 6.17
CA LEU A 22 4.70 15.05 5.66
C LEU A 22 3.84 14.44 6.78
N GLU A 23 2.67 13.97 6.41
CA GLU A 23 1.76 13.22 7.26
C GLU A 23 1.48 11.84 6.63
N HIS A 24 1.15 10.88 7.49
CA HIS A 24 0.87 9.50 7.09
C HIS A 24 -0.52 9.09 7.59
N VAL A 25 -1.31 8.50 6.71
CA VAL A 25 -2.53 7.79 7.06
C VAL A 25 -2.30 6.32 6.81
N PHE A 26 -2.49 5.50 7.84
CA PHE A 26 -2.39 4.05 7.79
C PHE A 26 -3.77 3.41 7.96
N VAL A 27 -3.91 2.16 7.51
CA VAL A 27 -5.13 1.38 7.78
C VAL A 27 -5.41 1.32 9.29
N ALA A 28 -6.68 1.33 9.67
CA ALA A 28 -7.04 1.16 11.07
C ALA A 28 -6.65 -0.24 11.60
N GLY A 29 -6.24 -0.31 12.87
CA GLY A 29 -5.99 -1.58 13.54
C GLY A 29 -4.63 -2.20 13.26
N ILE A 30 -3.69 -1.49 12.65
CA ILE A 30 -2.27 -1.90 12.61
C ILE A 30 -1.45 -1.16 13.68
N ARG A 31 -0.36 -1.80 14.11
CA ARG A 31 0.72 -1.18 14.90
C ARG A 31 2.07 -1.66 14.37
N PHE A 32 3.14 -0.89 14.62
CA PHE A 32 4.43 -1.15 13.99
C PHE A 32 5.64 -0.71 14.84
N ASP A 33 5.60 -0.97 16.15
CA ASP A 33 6.69 -0.59 17.06
C ASP A 33 8.00 -1.32 16.73
N THR A 34 7.92 -2.65 16.56
CA THR A 34 9.06 -3.50 16.19
C THR A 34 8.77 -4.27 14.90
N GLU A 35 7.64 -4.98 14.90
CA GLU A 35 7.09 -5.69 13.74
C GLU A 35 5.74 -5.07 13.37
N VAL A 36 5.35 -5.20 12.10
CA VAL A 36 4.00 -4.84 11.68
C VAL A 36 3.02 -5.90 12.16
N GLU A 37 2.06 -5.48 12.97
CA GLU A 37 1.02 -6.33 13.54
C GLU A 37 -0.36 -5.75 13.24
N TYR A 38 -1.37 -6.60 13.19
CA TYR A 38 -2.77 -6.22 13.01
C TYR A 38 -3.61 -6.74 14.18
N LEU A 39 -4.69 -6.02 14.47
CA LEU A 39 -5.67 -6.41 15.48
C LEU A 39 -6.52 -7.59 14.98
N SER A 40 -6.33 -8.76 15.58
CA SER A 40 -7.19 -9.93 15.38
C SER A 40 -8.20 -10.06 16.53
N ARG A 41 -9.36 -10.64 16.23
CA ARG A 41 -10.42 -10.96 17.20
C ARG A 41 -10.76 -12.43 17.16
N SER A 42 -10.78 -13.07 18.32
CA SER A 42 -11.23 -14.44 18.52
C SER A 42 -12.22 -14.51 19.68
N ALA A 43 -12.77 -15.70 19.94
CA ALA A 43 -13.59 -15.96 21.11
C ALA A 43 -12.85 -15.64 22.44
N SER A 44 -11.52 -15.73 22.45
CA SER A 44 -10.68 -15.41 23.62
C SER A 44 -10.39 -13.91 23.78
N GLY A 45 -10.89 -13.04 22.89
CA GLY A 45 -10.66 -11.60 22.92
C GLY A 45 -9.88 -11.07 21.72
N ALA A 46 -9.47 -9.80 21.83
CA ALA A 46 -8.69 -9.12 20.80
C ALA A 46 -7.20 -9.18 21.13
N ARG A 47 -6.35 -9.41 20.13
CA ARG A 47 -4.89 -9.40 20.27
C ARG A 47 -4.24 -8.89 18.99
N TYR A 48 -3.00 -8.43 19.11
CA TYR A 48 -2.19 -8.09 17.93
C TYR A 48 -1.44 -9.33 17.46
N GLU A 49 -1.47 -9.58 16.16
CA GLU A 49 -0.75 -10.66 15.50
C GLU A 49 0.10 -10.10 14.37
N ARG A 50 1.28 -10.69 14.14
CA ARG A 50 2.15 -10.32 13.02
C ARG A 50 1.38 -10.32 11.70
N LEU A 51 1.56 -9.28 10.88
CA LEU A 51 0.93 -9.14 9.58
C LEU A 51 1.80 -9.64 8.42
N PRO A 52 3.12 -9.36 8.34
CA PRO A 52 3.98 -9.90 7.29
C PRO A 52 3.90 -11.42 7.20
N LEU A 53 3.52 -11.93 6.02
CA LEU A 53 3.66 -13.34 5.70
C LEU A 53 5.10 -13.58 5.25
N ARG A 54 5.63 -14.78 5.56
CA ARG A 54 7.02 -15.10 5.22
C ARG A 54 7.25 -14.91 3.72
N ARG A 55 8.37 -14.28 3.38
CA ARG A 55 8.77 -13.97 2.00
C ARG A 55 8.59 -15.16 1.08
N SER A 56 7.78 -14.99 0.04
CA SER A 56 7.73 -15.95 -1.06
C SER A 56 8.58 -15.50 -2.22
N LYS A 57 9.16 -16.47 -2.94
CA LYS A 57 9.99 -16.21 -4.12
C LYS A 57 9.22 -16.23 -5.44
N SER A 58 7.99 -16.76 -5.44
CA SER A 58 7.17 -16.83 -6.66
C SER A 58 6.21 -15.65 -6.71
N PRO A 59 6.10 -14.93 -7.85
CA PRO A 59 5.14 -13.83 -8.02
C PRO A 59 3.71 -14.25 -7.65
N ARG A 60 3.36 -15.48 -8.03
CA ARG A 60 2.08 -16.11 -7.69
C ARG A 60 1.80 -16.12 -6.19
N SER A 61 2.79 -16.52 -5.40
CA SER A 61 2.62 -16.62 -3.96
C SER A 61 2.65 -15.24 -3.29
N CYS A 62 3.41 -14.28 -3.80
CA CYS A 62 3.40 -12.90 -3.28
C CYS A 62 2.01 -12.29 -3.41
N ALA A 63 1.40 -12.41 -4.59
CA ALA A 63 0.05 -11.93 -4.84
C ALA A 63 -0.99 -12.62 -3.95
N LEU A 64 -0.89 -13.95 -3.80
CA LEU A 64 -1.72 -14.71 -2.86
C LEU A 64 -1.58 -14.18 -1.43
N ASP A 65 -0.35 -13.99 -0.97
CA ASP A 65 -0.06 -13.53 0.38
C ASP A 65 -0.57 -12.11 0.62
N SER A 66 -0.54 -11.22 -0.39
CA SER A 66 -1.15 -9.89 -0.32
C SER A 66 -2.67 -9.95 -0.12
N VAL A 67 -3.39 -10.82 -0.84
CA VAL A 67 -4.84 -10.99 -0.63
C VAL A 67 -5.14 -11.55 0.75
N VAL A 68 -4.35 -12.53 1.21
CA VAL A 68 -4.48 -13.11 2.54
C VAL A 68 -4.28 -12.05 3.63
N GLN A 69 -3.28 -11.18 3.47
CA GLN A 69 -3.03 -10.06 4.39
C GLN A 69 -4.22 -9.10 4.44
N CYS A 70 -4.78 -8.70 3.29
CA CYS A 70 -5.97 -7.86 3.25
C CYS A 70 -7.15 -8.49 3.99
N ALA A 71 -7.45 -9.76 3.67
CA ALA A 71 -8.51 -10.52 4.30
C ALA A 71 -8.35 -10.60 5.83
N MET A 72 -7.14 -10.87 6.31
CA MET A 72 -6.84 -10.96 7.74
C MET A 72 -7.09 -9.63 8.46
N VAL A 73 -6.69 -8.50 7.86
CA VAL A 73 -6.88 -7.17 8.46
C VAL A 73 -8.35 -6.76 8.43
N LEU A 74 -9.02 -6.86 7.28
CA LEU A 74 -10.41 -6.43 7.11
C LEU A 74 -11.36 -7.22 8.01
N ALA A 75 -11.23 -8.54 8.01
CA ALA A 75 -12.09 -9.42 8.79
C ALA A 75 -11.55 -9.69 10.21
N GLN A 76 -10.43 -9.07 10.59
CA GLN A 76 -9.78 -9.20 11.91
C GLN A 76 -9.60 -10.67 12.33
N LEU A 77 -9.22 -11.52 11.38
CA LEU A 77 -9.19 -12.97 11.54
C LEU A 77 -7.93 -13.43 12.26
N PRO A 78 -7.99 -14.43 13.16
CA PRO A 78 -6.78 -15.02 13.76
C PRO A 78 -5.88 -15.66 12.70
N ARG A 79 -4.56 -15.42 12.75
CA ARG A 79 -3.64 -15.80 11.66
C ARG A 79 -3.57 -17.31 11.44
N ALA A 80 -3.35 -18.09 12.50
CA ALA A 80 -3.02 -19.52 12.38
C ALA A 80 -4.10 -20.36 11.65
N PRO A 81 -5.38 -20.36 12.07
CA PRO A 81 -6.40 -21.18 11.40
C PRO A 81 -6.74 -20.66 10.00
N TRP A 82 -6.69 -19.33 9.80
CA TRP A 82 -7.11 -18.71 8.56
C TRP A 82 -6.05 -18.72 7.47
N LEU A 83 -4.76 -18.63 7.83
CA LEU A 83 -3.68 -18.66 6.84
C LEU A 83 -3.75 -19.93 5.97
N VAL A 84 -4.03 -21.09 6.57
CA VAL A 84 -4.16 -22.35 5.83
C VAL A 84 -5.41 -22.35 4.95
N ARG A 85 -6.56 -21.92 5.51
CA ARG A 85 -7.85 -21.90 4.82
C ARG A 85 -7.84 -20.94 3.63
N VAL A 86 -7.48 -19.68 3.85
CA VAL A 86 -7.44 -18.63 2.82
C VAL A 86 -6.45 -19.00 1.72
N ARG A 87 -5.25 -19.52 2.07
CA ARG A 87 -4.30 -20.00 1.05
C ARG A 87 -4.83 -21.16 0.23
N ARG A 88 -5.59 -22.08 0.84
CA ARG A 88 -6.23 -23.18 0.10
C ARG A 88 -7.28 -22.66 -0.87
N ALA A 89 -8.21 -21.82 -0.41
CA ALA A 89 -9.28 -21.24 -1.24
C ALA A 89 -8.71 -20.50 -2.45
N ALA A 90 -7.72 -19.63 -2.21
CA ALA A 90 -7.09 -18.85 -3.24
C ALA A 90 -6.26 -19.69 -4.23
N ARG A 91 -5.55 -20.73 -3.77
CA ARG A 91 -4.87 -21.67 -4.67
C ARG A 91 -5.85 -22.39 -5.60
N LEU A 92 -7.01 -22.79 -5.09
CA LEU A 92 -8.08 -23.42 -5.88
C LEU A 92 -8.62 -22.42 -6.92
N ALA A 93 -8.92 -21.18 -6.51
CA ALA A 93 -9.44 -20.13 -7.40
C ALA A 93 -8.46 -19.72 -8.52
N MET A 94 -7.15 -19.74 -8.24
CA MET A 94 -6.11 -19.41 -9.21
C MET A 94 -5.73 -20.57 -10.15
N GLY A 95 -6.11 -21.81 -9.83
CA GLY A 95 -5.78 -22.97 -10.65
C GLY A 95 -4.27 -23.24 -10.77
N LYS A 96 -3.79 -23.69 -11.94
CA LYS A 96 -2.37 -23.97 -12.20
C LYS A 96 -1.65 -22.86 -12.97
N ARG A 97 -2.18 -21.63 -12.98
CA ARG A 97 -1.55 -20.50 -13.70
C ARG A 97 -0.21 -20.12 -13.06
N ASP A 98 0.78 -19.78 -13.89
CA ASP A 98 2.11 -19.32 -13.46
C ASP A 98 2.15 -17.82 -13.16
N SER A 99 1.34 -17.04 -13.90
CA SER A 99 1.08 -15.63 -13.65
C SER A 99 -0.33 -15.42 -13.09
N ILE A 100 -0.53 -14.31 -12.39
CA ILE A 100 -1.84 -13.87 -11.89
C ILE A 100 -2.21 -12.63 -12.67
N ASP A 101 -3.13 -12.81 -13.59
CA ASP A 101 -3.87 -11.72 -14.23
C ASP A 101 -4.97 -11.20 -13.29
N ASP A 102 -5.56 -10.07 -13.67
CA ASP A 102 -6.60 -9.39 -12.88
C ASP A 102 -7.82 -10.28 -12.68
N GLU A 103 -8.18 -11.09 -13.67
CA GLU A 103 -9.31 -12.03 -13.59
C GLU A 103 -9.05 -13.14 -12.56
N ALA A 104 -7.85 -13.71 -12.53
CA ALA A 104 -7.45 -14.67 -11.50
C ALA A 104 -7.39 -14.04 -10.11
N MET A 105 -6.98 -12.78 -10.02
CA MET A 105 -7.00 -12.03 -8.77
C MET A 105 -8.44 -11.83 -8.25
N LEU A 106 -9.36 -11.41 -9.11
CA LEU A 106 -10.78 -11.24 -8.76
C LEU A 106 -11.44 -12.55 -8.34
N ARG A 107 -11.16 -13.68 -9.03
CA ARG A 107 -11.64 -15.00 -8.60
C ARG A 107 -11.09 -15.41 -7.23
N CYS A 108 -9.81 -15.11 -6.97
CA CYS A 108 -9.18 -15.36 -5.68
C CYS A 108 -9.88 -14.58 -4.56
N ILE A 109 -10.10 -13.28 -4.76
CA ILE A 109 -10.82 -12.43 -3.82
C ILE A 109 -12.24 -12.98 -3.60
N ALA A 110 -12.99 -13.28 -4.66
CA ALA A 110 -14.34 -13.83 -4.54
C ALA A 110 -14.40 -15.15 -3.74
N ALA A 111 -13.46 -16.07 -3.98
CA ALA A 111 -13.39 -17.33 -3.26
C ALA A 111 -13.06 -17.13 -1.77
N ILE A 112 -12.14 -16.21 -1.46
CA ILE A 112 -11.82 -15.86 -0.07
C ILE A 112 -13.03 -15.20 0.60
N ASN A 113 -13.73 -14.30 -0.08
CA ASN A 113 -14.91 -13.62 0.44
C ASN A 113 -16.03 -14.61 0.74
N GLN A 114 -16.22 -15.62 -0.10
CA GLN A 114 -17.19 -16.70 0.16
C GLN A 114 -16.83 -17.47 1.44
N ASP A 115 -15.56 -17.79 1.64
CA ASP A 115 -15.07 -18.48 2.84
C ASP A 115 -15.17 -17.62 4.11
N ILE A 116 -14.93 -16.32 3.99
CA ILE A 116 -15.01 -15.34 5.08
C ILE A 116 -16.46 -15.04 5.44
N ALA A 117 -17.35 -14.85 4.46
CA ALA A 117 -18.78 -14.60 4.67
C ALA A 117 -19.48 -15.77 5.38
N GLN A 118 -18.97 -17.00 5.20
CA GLN A 118 -19.46 -18.16 5.96
C GLN A 118 -19.15 -18.09 7.46
N VAL A 119 -18.16 -17.30 7.88
CA VAL A 119 -17.68 -17.28 9.28
C VAL A 119 -17.79 -15.90 9.93
N THR A 120 -17.86 -14.84 9.12
CA THR A 120 -17.98 -13.46 9.57
C THR A 120 -19.14 -12.79 8.84
N ALA A 121 -19.85 -11.89 9.50
CA ALA A 121 -20.86 -11.05 8.85
C ALA A 121 -20.25 -9.99 7.90
N ILE A 122 -18.94 -10.07 7.66
CA ILE A 122 -18.16 -9.11 6.90
C ILE A 122 -18.11 -9.61 5.46
N GLY A 123 -18.93 -9.01 4.62
CA GLY A 123 -18.72 -9.00 3.18
C GLY A 123 -17.48 -8.20 2.78
N THR A 124 -16.98 -8.49 1.60
CA THR A 124 -15.86 -7.79 0.98
C THR A 124 -16.26 -7.52 -0.45
N GLU A 125 -16.47 -6.26 -0.78
CA GLU A 125 -16.76 -5.83 -2.14
C GLU A 125 -15.45 -5.41 -2.80
N ALA A 126 -15.16 -6.00 -3.96
CA ALA A 126 -14.03 -5.59 -4.79
C ALA A 126 -14.51 -4.53 -5.78
N LEU A 127 -14.13 -3.27 -5.57
CA LEU A 127 -14.24 -2.26 -6.62
C LEU A 127 -12.97 -2.31 -7.46
N ALA A 128 -13.08 -2.90 -8.66
CA ALA A 128 -12.06 -2.76 -9.68
C ALA A 128 -12.16 -1.34 -10.25
N SER A 129 -11.20 -0.46 -9.92
CA SER A 129 -11.03 0.73 -10.74
C SER A 129 -10.54 0.26 -12.11
N GLY A 130 -11.36 0.44 -13.14
CA GLY A 130 -11.09 0.00 -14.50
C GLY A 130 -9.84 0.67 -15.06
N ASP A 131 -9.17 -0.04 -15.99
CA ASP A 131 -8.00 0.36 -16.80
C ASP A 131 -7.30 1.64 -16.29
N VAL A 132 -6.67 1.53 -15.13
CA VAL A 132 -5.97 2.64 -14.48
C VAL A 132 -4.61 2.79 -15.15
N SER A 133 -4.64 3.18 -16.42
CA SER A 133 -3.60 4.03 -17.01
C SER A 133 -3.49 5.38 -16.26
N CYS A 134 -4.32 5.57 -15.22
CA CYS A 134 -4.55 6.81 -14.52
C CYS A 134 -3.34 7.29 -13.73
N ARG A 135 -3.23 8.60 -13.83
CA ARG A 135 -2.35 9.49 -13.09
C ARG A 135 -2.25 9.09 -11.60
N ALA A 136 -1.05 9.20 -11.07
CA ALA A 136 -0.68 8.82 -9.71
C ALA A 136 -1.53 9.51 -8.62
N ASP A 137 -2.05 10.70 -8.90
CA ASP A 137 -2.96 11.47 -8.04
C ASP A 137 -4.28 10.72 -7.79
N GLN A 138 -4.88 10.10 -8.82
CA GLN A 138 -6.13 9.37 -8.68
C GLN A 138 -5.97 8.11 -7.83
N ILE A 139 -4.90 7.33 -8.07
CA ILE A 139 -4.60 6.12 -7.27
C ILE A 139 -4.46 6.49 -5.79
N ALA A 140 -3.82 7.63 -5.52
CA ALA A 140 -3.61 8.08 -4.16
C ALA A 140 -4.88 8.61 -3.49
N SER A 141 -5.74 9.33 -4.22
CA SER A 141 -7.05 9.78 -3.69
C SER A 141 -7.90 8.57 -3.31
N VAL A 142 -8.04 7.59 -4.22
CA VAL A 142 -8.82 6.38 -3.96
C VAL A 142 -8.22 5.58 -2.81
N GLY A 143 -6.89 5.44 -2.76
CA GLY A 143 -6.21 4.76 -1.65
C GLY A 143 -6.45 5.47 -0.30
N LEU A 144 -6.37 6.80 -0.27
CA LEU A 144 -6.59 7.58 0.94
C LEU A 144 -8.03 7.47 1.43
N GLU A 145 -9.01 7.63 0.54
CA GLU A 145 -10.44 7.51 0.84
C GLU A 145 -10.79 6.12 1.39
N ALA A 146 -10.24 5.06 0.77
CA ALA A 146 -10.42 3.69 1.24
C ALA A 146 -9.87 3.49 2.65
N LEU A 147 -8.61 3.89 2.90
CA LEU A 147 -7.98 3.73 4.22
C LEU A 147 -8.72 4.52 5.32
N GLN A 148 -9.19 5.72 5.01
CA GLN A 148 -9.99 6.53 5.93
C GLN A 148 -11.35 5.89 6.27
N SER A 149 -11.93 5.16 5.31
CA SER A 149 -13.18 4.41 5.51
C SER A 149 -12.98 3.08 6.25
N GLY A 150 -11.74 2.70 6.53
CA GLY A 150 -11.40 1.41 7.14
C GLY A 150 -11.34 0.24 6.15
N ASP A 151 -11.31 0.55 4.86
CA ASP A 151 -11.11 -0.39 3.76
C ASP A 151 -9.60 -0.63 3.50
N LEU A 152 -9.29 -1.56 2.60
CA LEU A 152 -7.92 -1.81 2.15
C LEU A 152 -7.85 -1.81 0.63
N CYS A 153 -6.66 -1.57 0.10
CA CYS A 153 -6.43 -1.66 -1.34
C CYS A 153 -5.36 -2.69 -1.68
N LEU A 154 -5.57 -3.38 -2.79
CA LEU A 154 -4.54 -4.15 -3.50
C LEU A 154 -4.06 -3.34 -4.70
N LEU A 155 -2.77 -3.12 -4.80
CA LEU A 155 -2.13 -2.47 -5.93
C LEU A 155 -1.44 -3.53 -6.80
N HIS A 156 -1.81 -3.58 -8.08
CA HIS A 156 -1.06 -4.25 -9.13
C HIS A 156 -0.12 -3.24 -9.78
N TYR A 157 1.18 -3.49 -9.76
CA TYR A 157 2.14 -2.66 -10.47
C TYR A 157 3.21 -3.52 -11.16
N GLU A 158 3.76 -2.99 -12.24
CA GLU A 158 4.85 -3.58 -12.99
C GLU A 158 6.15 -2.84 -12.74
N SER A 159 7.25 -3.59 -12.63
CA SER A 159 8.63 -3.09 -12.67
C SER A 159 9.32 -3.63 -13.92
N CYS A 160 10.56 -3.20 -14.19
CA CYS A 160 11.34 -3.77 -15.29
C CYS A 160 11.68 -5.26 -15.14
N ARG A 161 11.47 -5.84 -13.95
CA ARG A 161 11.83 -7.24 -13.63
C ARG A 161 10.62 -8.16 -13.51
N SER A 162 9.52 -7.65 -12.99
CA SER A 162 8.36 -8.45 -12.62
C SER A 162 7.13 -7.59 -12.35
N SER A 163 5.97 -8.22 -12.37
CA SER A 163 4.73 -7.66 -11.85
C SER A 163 4.49 -8.09 -10.40
N HIS A 164 3.90 -7.19 -9.62
CA HIS A 164 3.69 -7.33 -8.18
C HIS A 164 2.26 -6.98 -7.82
N TRP A 165 1.71 -7.73 -6.86
CA TRP A 165 0.48 -7.43 -6.18
C TRP A 165 0.80 -7.19 -4.71
N CYS A 166 0.46 -6.01 -4.19
CA CYS A 166 0.84 -5.58 -2.85
C CYS A 166 -0.35 -4.96 -2.11
N VAL A 167 -0.32 -5.02 -0.79
CA VAL A 167 -1.30 -4.33 0.05
C VAL A 167 -0.90 -2.86 0.19
N VAL A 168 -1.80 -1.93 -0.10
CA VAL A 168 -1.62 -0.52 0.27
C VAL A 168 -1.98 -0.40 1.75
N ILE A 169 -0.97 -0.19 2.59
CA ILE A 169 -1.14 -0.12 4.04
C ILE A 169 -1.19 1.32 4.56
N GLY A 170 -0.74 2.27 3.75
CA GLY A 170 -0.78 3.70 4.08
C GLY A 170 -0.59 4.60 2.87
N VAL A 171 -0.86 5.89 3.08
CA VAL A 171 -0.61 6.98 2.14
C VAL A 171 0.17 8.07 2.86
N GLU A 172 1.20 8.60 2.20
CA GLU A 172 1.95 9.78 2.62
C GLU A 172 1.47 11.00 1.85
N PHE A 173 1.25 12.12 2.53
CA PHE A 173 0.82 13.36 1.92
C PHE A 173 1.47 14.57 2.58
N GLU A 174 1.48 15.70 1.88
CA GLU A 174 1.97 16.98 2.41
C GLU A 174 0.92 17.63 3.30
N ARG A 175 1.34 18.01 4.51
CA ARG A 175 0.52 18.78 5.44
C ARG A 175 0.18 20.14 4.83
N GLY A 176 -1.11 20.47 4.81
CA GLY A 176 -1.63 21.75 4.32
C GLY A 176 -2.09 21.73 2.86
N SER A 177 -1.37 21.04 1.96
CA SER A 177 -1.82 20.87 0.57
C SER A 177 -2.67 19.62 0.36
N ASN A 178 -2.63 18.66 1.30
CA ASN A 178 -3.22 17.31 1.19
C ASN A 178 -2.78 16.57 -0.08
N ARG A 179 -1.65 16.98 -0.67
CA ARG A 179 -1.13 16.37 -1.88
C ARG A 179 -0.47 15.04 -1.52
N ALA A 180 -0.96 13.95 -2.08
CA ALA A 180 -0.34 12.65 -1.88
C ALA A 180 1.04 12.58 -2.53
N ARG A 181 2.02 12.10 -1.76
CA ARG A 181 3.44 12.00 -2.12
C ARG A 181 3.87 10.57 -2.36
N ALA A 182 3.32 9.62 -1.60
CA ALA A 182 3.65 8.21 -1.78
C ALA A 182 2.53 7.27 -1.35
N LEU A 183 2.52 6.09 -1.97
CA LEU A 183 1.81 4.91 -1.45
C LEU A 183 2.79 4.08 -0.61
N LEU A 184 2.34 3.66 0.56
CA LEU A 184 3.09 2.82 1.48
C LEU A 184 2.52 1.41 1.39
N LEU A 185 3.36 0.45 1.02
CA LEU A 185 2.94 -0.89 0.63
C LEU A 185 3.55 -1.98 1.52
N LEU A 186 2.80 -3.06 1.70
CA LEU A 186 3.32 -4.36 2.11
C LEU A 186 3.41 -5.27 0.88
N ASP A 187 4.63 -5.50 0.41
CA ASP A 187 4.96 -6.48 -0.61
C ASP A 187 5.47 -7.77 0.05
N ALA A 188 4.73 -8.87 -0.10
CA ALA A 188 5.12 -10.19 0.40
C ALA A 188 6.38 -10.76 -0.30
N GLY A 189 6.82 -10.19 -1.43
CA GLY A 189 8.06 -10.54 -2.10
C GLY A 189 9.29 -9.77 -1.60
N ALA A 190 9.09 -8.68 -0.86
CA ALA A 190 10.16 -7.85 -0.33
C ALA A 190 10.66 -8.35 1.05
N SER A 191 11.72 -7.71 1.56
CA SER A 191 12.17 -7.93 2.94
C SER A 191 11.08 -7.50 3.93
N GLU A 192 11.02 -8.15 5.09
CA GLU A 192 10.02 -7.80 6.09
C GLU A 192 10.26 -6.37 6.62
N PRO A 193 9.20 -5.60 6.88
CA PRO A 193 9.34 -4.29 7.49
C PRO A 193 9.86 -4.42 8.93
N TRP A 194 10.78 -3.54 9.32
CA TRP A 194 11.32 -3.45 10.68
C TRP A 194 11.19 -2.01 11.17
N ALA A 195 10.59 -1.82 12.35
CA ALA A 195 10.33 -0.51 12.95
C ALA A 195 9.58 0.49 12.03
N CYS A 196 8.80 -0.01 11.07
CA CYS A 196 8.00 0.79 10.15
C CYS A 196 6.80 -0.04 9.65
N ALA A 197 5.77 0.64 9.15
CA ALA A 197 4.51 0.01 8.73
C ALA A 197 4.55 -0.68 7.36
N HIS A 198 5.54 -0.35 6.51
CA HIS A 198 5.58 -0.70 5.10
C HIS A 198 6.98 -1.17 4.71
N ASN A 199 7.11 -2.02 3.69
CA ASN A 199 8.42 -2.47 3.18
C ASN A 199 8.73 -1.98 1.76
N VAL A 200 7.74 -1.39 1.10
CA VAL A 200 7.84 -0.79 -0.22
C VAL A 200 7.12 0.56 -0.21
N ARG A 201 7.71 1.57 -0.87
CA ARG A 201 7.18 2.92 -1.01
C ARG A 201 7.17 3.32 -2.48
N ILE A 202 6.01 3.66 -3.04
CA ILE A 202 5.89 4.19 -4.41
C ILE A 202 5.71 5.70 -4.34
N GLU A 203 6.71 6.44 -4.83
CA GLU A 203 6.70 7.89 -4.97
C GLU A 203 5.79 8.29 -6.13
N LEU A 204 4.76 9.08 -5.83
CA LEU A 204 3.73 9.53 -6.77
C LEU A 204 4.13 10.78 -7.53
N GLU A 205 5.06 11.55 -6.96
CA GLU A 205 5.70 12.63 -7.66
C GLU A 205 6.91 12.09 -8.38
N GLY A 206 6.90 12.21 -9.70
CA GLY A 206 8.09 11.96 -10.49
C GLY A 206 9.18 12.93 -10.02
N THR A 207 10.11 12.46 -9.21
CA THR A 207 11.50 12.88 -9.36
C THR A 207 11.93 12.34 -10.72
N ALA A 208 11.46 12.99 -11.79
CA ALA A 208 12.05 12.91 -13.10
C ALA A 208 13.42 13.60 -13.02
N GLY A 209 14.32 13.05 -12.20
CA GLY A 209 15.70 12.98 -12.58
C GLY A 209 15.67 12.27 -13.92
N ARG A 210 15.84 13.06 -14.98
CA ARG A 210 15.99 12.71 -16.39
C ARG A 210 16.83 11.43 -16.56
N ALA A 211 16.24 10.27 -16.32
CA ALA A 211 16.83 9.01 -16.71
C ALA A 211 16.52 8.93 -18.21
N ILE A 212 17.53 9.23 -19.02
CA ILE A 212 17.51 9.26 -20.49
C ILE A 212 17.09 7.89 -21.10
N HIS A 213 16.81 6.88 -20.26
CA HIS A 213 16.38 5.52 -20.61
C HIS A 213 15.05 5.08 -19.96
N ALA A 214 14.21 6.00 -19.48
CA ALA A 214 12.90 5.63 -18.93
C ALA A 214 12.02 4.99 -20.02
N ARG A 215 11.68 3.70 -19.85
CA ARG A 215 10.71 3.02 -20.71
C ARG A 215 9.36 3.77 -20.64
N PRO A 216 8.65 3.94 -21.77
CA PRO A 216 7.31 4.54 -21.76
C PRO A 216 6.41 3.87 -20.71
N GLY A 217 5.73 4.68 -19.90
CA GLY A 217 4.82 4.22 -18.84
C GLY A 217 5.45 3.96 -17.46
N PHE A 218 6.78 3.91 -17.33
CA PHE A 218 7.46 3.73 -16.04
C PHE A 218 7.83 5.08 -15.41
N GLY A 219 6.81 5.81 -14.97
CA GLY A 219 6.94 7.20 -14.50
C GLY A 219 7.16 7.38 -13.00
N LEU A 220 6.92 6.35 -12.19
CA LEU A 220 6.98 6.43 -10.72
C LEU A 220 8.22 5.70 -10.17
N SER A 221 8.70 6.14 -9.01
CA SER A 221 9.82 5.49 -8.32
C SER A 221 9.30 4.58 -7.22
N CYS A 222 9.66 3.31 -7.25
CA CYS A 222 9.44 2.37 -6.17
C CYS A 222 10.74 2.21 -5.37
N ARG A 223 10.67 2.34 -4.05
CA ARG A 223 11.79 2.13 -3.13
C ARG A 223 11.45 1.01 -2.15
N HIS A 224 12.37 0.06 -2.01
CA HIS A 224 12.34 -0.96 -0.99
C HIS A 224 13.14 -0.50 0.24
N LEU A 225 12.80 -0.99 1.43
CA LEU A 225 13.59 -0.70 2.65
C LEU A 225 15.05 -1.16 2.56
N THR A 226 15.37 -2.09 1.65
CA THR A 226 16.73 -2.53 1.36
C THR A 226 17.58 -1.45 0.68
N GLY A 227 16.98 -0.32 0.31
CA GLY A 227 17.62 0.76 -0.47
C GLY A 227 17.51 0.56 -1.98
N GLU A 228 17.00 -0.58 -2.44
CA GLU A 228 16.75 -0.80 -3.86
C GLU A 228 15.67 0.15 -4.37
N ALA A 229 15.93 0.81 -5.51
CA ALA A 229 14.98 1.67 -6.18
C ALA A 229 14.81 1.26 -7.64
N CYS A 230 13.58 1.26 -8.15
CA CYS A 230 13.28 0.97 -9.54
C CYS A 230 12.14 1.83 -10.07
N ALA A 231 12.09 2.00 -11.39
CA ALA A 231 10.94 2.63 -12.02
C ALA A 231 9.78 1.62 -12.09
N VAL A 232 8.57 2.09 -11.80
CA VAL A 232 7.36 1.26 -11.80
C VAL A 232 6.21 1.92 -12.55
N ARG A 233 5.28 1.08 -12.98
CA ARG A 233 4.02 1.45 -13.60
C ARG A 233 2.87 0.80 -12.82
N PRO A 234 2.05 1.56 -12.09
CA PRO A 234 0.78 1.06 -11.58
C PRO A 234 -0.09 0.58 -12.74
N LEU A 235 -0.75 -0.56 -12.57
CA LEU A 235 -1.64 -1.15 -13.56
C LEU A 235 -3.08 -1.12 -13.07
N GLN A 236 -3.30 -1.45 -11.80
CA GLN A 236 -4.64 -1.56 -11.23
C GLN A 236 -4.63 -1.30 -9.73
N LEU A 237 -5.70 -0.68 -9.25
CA LEU A 237 -6.03 -0.59 -7.82
C LEU A 237 -7.38 -1.26 -7.58
N ILE A 238 -7.42 -2.25 -6.69
CA ILE A 238 -8.65 -2.90 -6.23
C ILE A 238 -8.91 -2.46 -4.80
N VAL A 239 -10.07 -1.87 -4.54
CA VAL A 239 -10.51 -1.56 -3.18
C VAL A 239 -11.31 -2.73 -2.64
N LEU A 240 -10.95 -3.18 -1.44
CA LEU A 240 -11.61 -4.24 -0.70
C LEU A 240 -12.33 -3.62 0.49
N LYS A 241 -13.66 -3.62 0.42
CA LYS A 241 -14.48 -2.98 1.45
C LYS A 241 -14.63 -3.82 2.70
N ARG A 242 -14.72 -3.16 3.85
CA ARG A 242 -15.23 -3.74 5.09
C ARG A 242 -16.75 -3.60 5.11
N VAL A 243 -17.49 -4.71 5.15
CA VAL A 243 -18.95 -4.73 5.33
C VAL A 243 -19.32 -4.98 6.79
#